data_AF-A0A382W9Y7-F1
#
_entry.id   AF-A0A382W9Y7-F1
#
_cell.length_a   1.000
_cell.length_b   1.000
_cell.length_c   1.000
_cell.angle_alpha   90.00
_cell.angle_beta   90.00
_cell.angle_gamma   90.00
#
_symmetry.space_group_name_H-M   'P 1'
#
loop_
_entity.id
_entity.type
_entity.pdbx_description
1 polymer ?
#
loop_
_entity_poly.entity_id
_entity_poly.type
_entity_poly.pdbx_seq_one_letter_code
_entity_poly.pdbx_strand_id
1 'polypeptide(L)' 'MTTDIKTPVSIITGFLGSGKTTLINHLIQLPVLANSIVLVNEFGEISIDSDLI' A
#
# COMPACT_ATOMS: atom_id res chain seq x y z
N MET A 1 -23.54 1.72 -24.53
CA MET A 1 -23.33 2.06 -23.11
C MET A 1 -21.96 1.55 -22.74
N THR A 2 -20.94 2.42 -22.68
CA THR A 2 -19.57 2.03 -22.31
C THR A 2 -19.47 2.04 -20.79
N THR A 3 -19.38 0.87 -20.17
CA THR A 3 -19.05 0.76 -18.75
C THR A 3 -17.59 1.17 -18.58
N ASP A 4 -17.38 2.38 -18.08
CA ASP A 4 -16.06 2.86 -17.68
C ASP A 4 -15.62 2.07 -16.44
N ILE A 5 -14.80 1.04 -16.63
CA ILE A 5 -14.26 0.22 -15.55
C ILE A 5 -13.13 1.01 -14.89
N LYS A 6 -13.49 1.78 -13.86
CA LYS A 6 -12.50 2.52 -13.07
C LYS A 6 -11.79 1.60 -12.10
N THR A 7 -10.46 1.69 -12.06
CA THR A 7 -9.66 1.00 -11.04
C THR A 7 -9.93 1.62 -9.67
N PRO A 8 -10.30 0.83 -8.64
CA PRO A 8 -10.47 1.35 -7.29
C PRO A 8 -9.12 1.78 -6.72
N VAL A 9 -9.08 2.96 -6.09
CA VAL A 9 -7.87 3.52 -5.47
C VAL A 9 -8.14 3.78 -4.00
N SER A 10 -7.24 3.32 -3.14
CA SER A 10 -7.24 3.59 -1.70
C SER A 10 -5.98 4.33 -1.31
N ILE A 11 -6.10 5.33 -0.43
CA ILE A 11 -4.97 6.13 0.06
C ILE A 11 -4.80 5.83 1.55
N ILE A 12 -3.62 5.34 1.91
CA ILE A 12 -3.23 5.14 3.30
C ILE A 12 -2.29 6.28 3.69
N THR A 13 -2.68 7.05 4.71
CA THR A 13 -1.92 8.20 5.22
C THR A 13 -1.89 8.22 6.74
N GLY A 14 -0.97 8.97 7.32
CA GLY A 14 -0.76 9.08 8.76
C GLY A 14 0.63 9.58 9.11
N PHE A 15 0.80 10.09 10.34
CA PHE A 15 2.08 10.58 10.85
C PHE A 15 3.19 9.50 10.83
N LEU A 16 4.47 9.90 10.95
CA LEU A 16 5.57 8.96 11.10
C LEU A 16 5.35 8.09 12.35
N GLY A 17 5.59 6.79 12.23
CA GLY A 17 5.33 5.84 13.32
C GLY A 17 3.87 5.44 13.54
N SER A 18 2.91 5.89 12.70
CA SER A 18 1.49 5.55 12.86
C SER A 18 1.11 4.11 12.44
N GLY A 19 2.09 3.24 12.18
CA GLY A 19 1.84 1.83 11.82
C GLY A 19 1.40 1.57 10.38
N LYS A 20 1.62 2.52 9.44
CA LYS A 20 1.22 2.35 8.02
C LYS A 20 1.83 1.11 7.38
N THR A 21 3.14 0.89 7.55
CA THR A 21 3.84 -0.29 7.02
C THR A 21 3.25 -1.58 7.57
N THR A 22 3.01 -1.66 8.88
CA THR A 22 2.37 -2.83 9.51
C THR A 22 0.99 -3.14 8.92
N LEU A 23 0.16 -2.10 8.70
CA LEU A 23 -1.15 -2.27 8.07
C LEU A 23 -1.03 -2.78 6.64
N ILE A 24 -0.15 -2.18 5.83
CA ILE A 24 0.08 -2.59 4.43
C ILE A 24 0.49 -4.06 4.37
N ASN A 25 1.45 -4.48 5.19
CA ASN A 25 1.93 -5.86 5.22
C ASN A 25 0.83 -6.86 5.61
N HIS A 26 -0.06 -6.48 6.51
CA HIS A 26 -1.22 -7.31 6.83
C HIS A 26 -2.22 -7.37 5.67
N LEU A 27 -2.49 -6.23 5.01
CA LEU A 27 -3.45 -6.12 3.93
C LEU A 27 -3.06 -6.93 2.68
N ILE A 28 -1.78 -6.89 2.27
CA ILE A 28 -1.33 -7.60 1.06
C ILE A 28 -1.45 -9.14 1.17
N GLN A 29 -1.54 -9.66 2.40
CA GLN A 29 -1.76 -11.09 2.65
C GLN A 29 -3.23 -11.51 2.50
N LEU A 30 -4.17 -10.56 2.41
CA LEU A 30 -5.59 -10.86 2.31
C LEU A 30 -5.98 -11.21 0.86
N PRO A 31 -6.77 -12.27 0.64
CA PRO A 31 -7.20 -12.68 -0.71
C PRO A 31 -7.94 -11.59 -1.49
N VAL A 32 -8.61 -10.66 -0.79
CA VAL A 32 -9.33 -9.53 -1.40
C VAL A 32 -8.40 -8.55 -2.13
N LEU A 33 -7.11 -8.53 -1.77
CA LEU A 33 -6.09 -7.68 -2.39
C LEU A 33 -5.14 -8.44 -3.32
N ALA A 34 -5.41 -9.73 -3.61
CA ALA A 34 -4.55 -10.55 -4.47
C ALA A 34 -4.32 -9.97 -5.89
N ASN A 35 -5.24 -9.15 -6.39
CA ASN A 35 -5.14 -8.45 -7.68
C ASN A 35 -4.90 -6.94 -7.55
N SER A 36 -4.21 -6.51 -6.49
CA SER A 36 -3.93 -5.09 -6.23
C SER A 36 -2.44 -4.76 -6.42
N ILE A 37 -2.16 -3.48 -6.68
CA ILE A 37 -0.81 -2.93 -6.71
C ILE A 37 -0.66 -1.99 -5.51
N VAL A 38 0.45 -2.13 -4.79
CA VAL A 38 0.82 -1.21 -3.70
C VAL A 38 1.91 -0.27 -4.20
N LEU A 39 1.67 1.03 -4.05
CA LEU A 39 2.64 2.08 -4.30
C LEU A 39 2.99 2.75 -2.97
N VAL A 40 4.27 2.68 -2.59
CA VAL A 40 4.79 3.33 -1.38
C VAL A 40 5.73 4.44 -1.83
N ASN A 41 5.64 5.60 -1.17
CA ASN A 41 6.56 6.70 -1.38
C ASN A 41 7.52 6.77 -0.20
N GLU A 42 8.80 6.49 -0.45
CA GLU A 42 9.87 6.58 0.55
C GLU A 42 10.66 7.88 0.33
N PHE A 43 10.76 8.73 1.37
CA PHE A 43 11.56 9.95 1.34
C PHE A 43 12.83 9.79 2.19
N GLY A 44 14.00 9.67 1.55
CA GLY A 44 15.33 9.60 2.20
C GLY A 44 16.25 8.54 1.56
N GLU A 45 17.58 8.77 1.52
CA GLU A 45 18.57 7.83 0.94
C GLU A 45 18.72 6.50 1.71
N ILE A 46 18.16 6.42 2.92
CA ILE A 46 18.21 5.24 3.78
C ILE A 46 16.83 4.61 3.79
N SER A 47 16.65 3.54 3.02
CA SER A 47 15.46 2.69 3.08
C SER A 47 15.42 2.00 4.46
N ILE A 48 14.64 2.54 5.40
CA ILE A 48 14.47 1.94 6.74
C ILE A 48 13.70 0.59 6.63
N ASP A 49 12.92 0.39 5.57
CA ASP A 49 12.14 -0.83 5.33
C ASP A 49 12.84 -1.79 4.34
N SER A 50 14.11 -2.12 4.59
CA SER A 50 14.84 -3.13 3.77
C SER A 50 14.44 -4.58 4.07
N ASP A 51 13.63 -4.84 5.11
CA ASP A 51 13.32 -6.20 5.60
C ASP A 51 11.85 -6.60 5.52
N LEU A 52 10.99 -5.79 4.89
CA LEU A 52 9.56 -6.10 4.79
C LEU A 52 9.19 -6.40 3.33
N ILE A 53 9.20 -7.70 3.02
CA ILE A 53 8.54 -8.32 1.87
C ILE A 53 7.54 -9.35 2.41
#